data_AF-H2UVX1-F1
#
_entry.id   AF-H2UVX1-F1
#
_cell.length_a   1.000
_cell.length_b   1.000
_cell.length_c   1.000
_cell.angle_alpha   90.00
_cell.angle_beta   90.00
_cell.angle_gamma   90.00
#
_symmetry.space_group_name_H-M   'P 1'
#
loop_
_entity.id
_entity.type
_entity.pdbx_description
1 polymer ?
#
loop_
_entity_poly.entity_id
_entity_poly.type
_entity_poly.pdbx_seq_one_letter_code
_entity_poly.pdbx_strand_id
1 'polypeptide(L)'
;MKSSCTRLKVWRSYSRSHSDPLAGLRAPSLRTAVLLLALLCFPQQVASDSDEAILTDWDIWKSTNGISYEDMEDMQRKVIWEGNKQQIEDNNQGFLMGSKHFTMAMNKYGDLTAQEFQVLQGAMIDAQLAKRGKTVASRKLRNSAKKFDGMVIDYRQMGYVTEVKDQGYCGSCWAFSTTGAIEGQIFKKTGQLISLSEQNLVDCSKSYGTYGCSGAWMANAYDYVVNNGLESTITYPYTSPCYYDSRLAVAHIKDYRFIPKGDEQALADAVATIGPITVAIDASHSSFLFYSSGIYEESNCNPNNLSHAVLLVGYGSEGGQDYWLIKNSWGPSWGEGGYMRLIRDGKNPCGIASYALYPIL
;
A
#
# COMPACT_ATOMS: atom_id res chain seq x y z
N MET A 1 -10.22 62.07 -9.70
CA MET A 1 -10.04 62.16 -11.17
C MET A 1 -10.41 60.83 -11.81
N LYS A 2 -10.84 60.84 -13.08
CA LYS A 2 -11.14 59.65 -13.92
C LYS A 2 -9.80 58.99 -14.36
N SER A 3 -9.73 57.78 -14.90
CA SER A 3 -10.77 56.98 -15.59
C SER A 3 -10.50 55.46 -15.49
N SER A 4 -11.59 54.68 -15.43
CA SER A 4 -11.60 53.25 -15.76
C SER A 4 -11.90 53.07 -17.27
N CYS A 5 -11.68 51.87 -17.82
CA CYS A 5 -12.33 51.44 -19.07
C CYS A 5 -12.65 49.94 -19.03
N THR A 6 -13.85 49.55 -19.51
CA THR A 6 -14.38 48.18 -19.41
C THR A 6 -15.48 47.95 -20.45
N ARG A 7 -15.39 46.84 -21.23
CA ARG A 7 -16.43 46.25 -22.12
C ARG A 7 -16.88 47.13 -23.31
N LEU A 8 -17.23 46.59 -24.49
CA LEU A 8 -18.51 45.87 -24.75
C LEU A 8 -18.58 45.12 -26.10
N LYS A 9 -19.69 44.40 -26.26
CA LYS A 9 -20.16 43.45 -27.31
C LYS A 9 -21.59 43.94 -27.72
N VAL A 10 -22.26 43.69 -28.85
CA VAL A 10 -22.20 42.73 -29.99
C VAL A 10 -22.94 43.40 -31.19
N TRP A 11 -23.22 42.64 -32.28
CA TRP A 11 -24.45 42.66 -33.12
C TRP A 11 -24.49 43.29 -34.55
N ARG A 12 -24.68 42.37 -35.52
CA ARG A 12 -25.67 42.33 -36.65
C ARG A 12 -25.86 43.51 -37.63
N SER A 13 -25.89 43.15 -38.92
CA SER A 13 -26.92 43.58 -39.90
C SER A 13 -27.09 42.52 -41.03
N TYR A 14 -28.09 42.68 -41.93
CA TYR A 14 -28.64 41.62 -42.80
C TYR A 14 -29.08 42.18 -44.17
N SER A 15 -29.29 41.30 -45.17
CA SER A 15 -30.22 41.39 -46.33
C SER A 15 -29.73 41.71 -47.77
N ARG A 16 -30.15 40.80 -48.69
CA ARG A 16 -30.82 41.00 -50.03
C ARG A 16 -30.03 41.64 -51.21
N SER A 17 -30.30 41.37 -52.51
CA SER A 17 -31.36 40.60 -53.21
C SER A 17 -31.08 40.28 -54.70
N HIS A 18 -31.65 39.16 -55.21
CA HIS A 18 -32.15 38.88 -56.60
C HIS A 18 -31.14 38.87 -57.80
N SER A 19 -31.37 38.20 -58.94
CA SER A 19 -32.60 37.65 -59.57
C SER A 19 -32.39 36.40 -60.48
N ASP A 20 -33.49 35.66 -60.74
CA ASP A 20 -33.73 34.55 -61.70
C ASP A 20 -33.60 34.94 -63.22
N PRO A 21 -33.92 34.13 -64.29
CA PRO A 21 -34.66 32.83 -64.34
C PRO A 21 -34.32 31.73 -65.41
N LEU A 22 -34.76 30.49 -65.08
CA LEU A 22 -35.52 29.47 -65.87
C LEU A 22 -35.04 28.78 -67.18
N ALA A 23 -35.44 27.49 -67.24
CA ALA A 23 -35.70 26.59 -68.40
C ALA A 23 -34.50 26.07 -69.24
N GLY A 24 -34.49 24.82 -69.75
CA GLY A 24 -35.38 23.68 -69.52
C GLY A 24 -35.23 22.54 -70.57
N LEU A 25 -35.38 21.28 -70.15
CA LEU A 25 -35.84 20.11 -70.94
C LEU A 25 -35.16 19.76 -72.30
N ARG A 26 -34.32 18.70 -72.32
CA ARG A 26 -34.55 17.39 -73.01
C ARG A 26 -33.25 16.58 -73.27
N ALA A 27 -33.34 15.27 -73.07
CA ALA A 27 -32.45 14.22 -73.64
C ALA A 27 -33.04 13.75 -75.01
N PRO A 28 -32.38 12.94 -75.89
CA PRO A 28 -31.58 11.75 -75.54
C PRO A 28 -30.34 11.39 -76.41
N SER A 29 -29.59 10.38 -75.92
CA SER A 29 -28.68 9.41 -76.58
C SER A 29 -28.27 9.51 -78.07
N LEU A 30 -26.99 9.26 -78.38
CA LEU A 30 -26.55 8.06 -79.16
C LEU A 30 -25.02 7.77 -79.14
N ARG A 31 -24.66 6.52 -78.78
CA ARG A 31 -23.60 5.62 -79.31
C ARG A 31 -22.17 6.11 -79.69
N THR A 32 -21.19 5.51 -78.98
CA THR A 32 -19.89 4.92 -79.42
C THR A 32 -18.83 5.74 -80.18
N ALA A 33 -17.65 5.86 -79.57
CA ALA A 33 -16.35 5.70 -80.22
C ALA A 33 -15.33 5.11 -79.22
N VAL A 34 -14.40 4.27 -79.69
CA VAL A 34 -13.36 3.57 -78.90
C VAL A 34 -11.99 4.00 -79.43
N LEU A 35 -11.01 4.27 -78.56
CA LEU A 35 -9.64 3.69 -78.60
C LEU A 35 -8.69 4.26 -77.52
N LEU A 36 -8.15 3.35 -76.72
CA LEU A 36 -6.75 3.22 -76.27
C LEU A 36 -5.92 4.46 -75.88
N LEU A 37 -5.47 4.47 -74.61
CA LEU A 37 -4.03 4.46 -74.30
C LEU A 37 -3.79 3.82 -72.92
N ALA A 38 -2.86 2.87 -72.86
CA ALA A 38 -2.63 2.03 -71.68
C ALA A 38 -1.52 2.60 -70.79
N LEU A 39 -1.77 2.68 -69.48
CA LEU A 39 -0.75 2.88 -68.46
C LEU A 39 -0.90 1.82 -67.36
N LEU A 40 -0.24 0.69 -67.61
CA LEU A 40 0.39 -0.24 -66.67
C LEU A 40 -0.23 -0.35 -65.26
N CYS A 41 -0.95 -1.45 -65.03
CA CYS A 41 -1.07 -2.02 -63.69
C CYS A 41 0.32 -2.37 -63.14
N PHE A 42 0.79 -1.60 -62.15
CA PHE A 42 1.63 -2.17 -61.10
C PHE A 42 0.70 -2.58 -59.96
N PRO A 43 0.70 -3.86 -59.53
CA PRO A 43 0.08 -4.19 -58.25
C PRO A 43 0.88 -3.48 -57.16
N GLN A 44 0.26 -2.51 -56.48
CA GLN A 44 0.81 -2.04 -55.22
C GLN A 44 0.73 -3.19 -54.22
N GLN A 45 1.84 -3.91 -54.04
CA GLN A 45 2.05 -4.68 -52.82
C GLN A 45 2.17 -3.68 -51.67
N VAL A 46 1.03 -3.32 -51.09
CA VAL A 46 0.96 -2.69 -49.78
C VAL A 46 1.32 -3.77 -48.76
N ALA A 47 2.61 -4.05 -48.64
CA ALA A 47 3.17 -4.76 -47.51
C ALA A 47 3.14 -3.80 -46.31
N SER A 48 1.96 -3.70 -45.71
CA SER A 48 1.71 -3.01 -44.44
C SER A 48 1.46 -4.07 -43.37
N ASP A 49 2.40 -5.00 -43.21
CA ASP A 49 2.55 -5.70 -41.93
C ASP A 49 3.14 -4.68 -40.95
N SER A 50 2.25 -3.92 -40.31
CA SER A 50 2.56 -3.35 -39.01
C SER A 50 2.50 -4.50 -38.03
N ASP A 51 3.65 -5.10 -37.72
CA ASP A 51 3.82 -6.05 -36.62
C ASP A 51 3.43 -5.35 -35.31
N GLU A 52 2.15 -5.39 -34.97
CA GLU A 52 1.63 -4.98 -33.67
C GLU A 52 2.10 -6.03 -32.65
N ALA A 53 3.31 -5.82 -32.14
CA ALA A 53 3.98 -6.75 -31.25
C ALA A 53 3.08 -7.07 -30.05
N ILE A 54 2.64 -8.34 -29.98
CA ILE A 54 1.80 -8.83 -28.87
C ILE A 54 2.66 -8.77 -27.61
N LEU A 55 2.44 -7.74 -26.79
CA LEU A 55 3.12 -7.57 -25.51
C LEU A 55 2.84 -8.78 -24.62
N THR A 56 3.88 -9.35 -24.03
CA THR A 56 3.72 -10.44 -23.08
C THR A 56 3.28 -9.88 -21.72
N ASP A 57 2.68 -10.71 -20.85
CA ASP A 57 2.34 -10.31 -19.49
C ASP A 57 3.52 -9.71 -18.72
N TRP A 58 4.75 -10.18 -19.00
CA TRP A 58 5.99 -9.65 -18.45
C TRP A 58 6.25 -8.20 -18.91
N ASP A 59 6.03 -7.90 -20.18
CA ASP A 59 6.23 -6.55 -20.74
C ASP A 59 5.15 -5.58 -20.23
N ILE A 60 3.90 -6.06 -20.11
CA ILE A 60 2.80 -5.32 -19.49
C ILE A 60 3.10 -5.03 -18.01
N TRP A 61 3.60 -6.03 -17.27
CA TRP A 61 3.96 -5.87 -15.87
C TRP A 61 5.12 -4.88 -15.68
N LYS A 62 6.21 -5.00 -16.46
CA LYS A 62 7.33 -4.04 -16.45
C LYS A 62 6.85 -2.61 -16.72
N SER A 63 6.08 -2.43 -17.81
CA SER A 63 5.53 -1.13 -18.22
C SER A 63 4.64 -0.50 -17.14
N THR A 64 3.76 -1.30 -16.53
CA THR A 64 2.85 -0.86 -15.46
C THR A 64 3.59 -0.41 -14.19
N ASN A 65 4.74 -1.01 -13.90
CA ASN A 65 5.55 -0.69 -12.71
C ASN A 65 6.72 0.27 -13.01
N GLY A 66 6.89 0.73 -14.25
CA GLY A 66 7.99 1.62 -14.65
C GLY A 66 9.39 0.97 -14.63
N ILE A 67 9.44 -0.35 -14.85
CA ILE A 67 10.66 -1.18 -14.74
C ILE A 67 11.31 -1.38 -16.11
N SER A 68 12.65 -1.34 -16.13
CA SER A 68 13.48 -1.64 -17.30
C SER A 68 14.80 -2.27 -16.85
N TYR A 69 15.25 -3.32 -17.53
CA TYR A 69 16.47 -4.06 -17.25
C TYR A 69 17.38 -4.14 -18.48
N GLU A 70 18.66 -4.43 -18.28
CA GLU A 70 19.56 -4.87 -19.37
C GLU A 70 19.24 -6.33 -19.76
N ASP A 71 19.44 -6.71 -21.02
CA ASP A 71 18.96 -7.98 -21.60
C ASP A 71 19.20 -9.24 -20.74
N MET A 72 20.39 -9.35 -20.13
CA MET A 72 20.73 -10.49 -19.27
C MET A 72 19.99 -10.48 -17.92
N GLU A 73 19.78 -9.30 -17.33
CA GLU A 73 18.99 -9.17 -16.11
C GLU A 73 17.49 -9.35 -16.42
N ASP A 74 16.98 -8.83 -17.55
CA ASP A 74 15.58 -8.97 -17.94
C ASP A 74 15.16 -10.44 -18.04
N MET A 75 16.01 -11.28 -18.65
CA MET A 75 15.79 -12.73 -18.71
C MET A 75 15.81 -13.39 -17.33
N GLN A 76 16.68 -12.95 -16.40
CA GLN A 76 16.74 -13.51 -15.04
C GLN A 76 15.53 -13.09 -14.20
N ARG A 77 15.17 -11.80 -14.24
CA ARG A 77 14.01 -11.21 -13.55
C ARG A 77 12.71 -11.84 -14.05
N LYS A 78 12.59 -12.07 -15.36
CA LYS A 78 11.45 -12.77 -15.96
C LYS A 78 11.27 -14.18 -15.38
N VAL A 79 12.33 -14.97 -15.24
CA VAL A 79 12.24 -16.34 -14.68
C VAL A 79 11.78 -16.31 -13.21
N ILE A 80 12.25 -15.34 -12.42
CA ILE A 80 11.79 -15.14 -11.03
C ILE A 80 10.30 -14.77 -11.01
N TRP A 81 9.90 -13.83 -11.87
CA TRP A 81 8.51 -13.38 -12.02
C TRP A 81 7.57 -14.50 -12.47
N GLU A 82 7.99 -15.36 -13.41
CA GLU A 82 7.22 -16.53 -13.86
C GLU A 82 7.04 -17.54 -12.72
N GLY A 83 8.09 -17.80 -11.92
CA GLY A 83 8.02 -18.66 -10.73
C GLY A 83 7.12 -18.10 -9.61
N ASN A 84 7.08 -16.78 -9.44
CA ASN A 84 6.15 -16.11 -8.52
C ASN A 84 4.72 -16.11 -9.06
N LYS A 85 4.53 -15.92 -10.38
CA LYS A 85 3.22 -16.02 -11.05
C LYS A 85 2.62 -17.42 -10.89
N GLN A 86 3.39 -18.49 -11.04
CA GLN A 86 2.90 -19.86 -10.83
C GLN A 86 2.37 -20.07 -9.40
N GLN A 87 3.08 -19.61 -8.37
CA GLN A 87 2.63 -19.70 -6.96
C GLN A 87 1.31 -18.95 -6.73
N ILE A 88 1.13 -17.79 -7.37
CA ILE A 88 -0.12 -17.02 -7.33
C ILE A 88 -1.27 -17.81 -7.97
N GLU A 89 -1.04 -18.40 -9.14
CA GLU A 89 -2.04 -19.19 -9.87
C GLU A 89 -2.44 -20.45 -9.09
N ASP A 90 -1.47 -21.19 -8.52
CA ASP A 90 -1.70 -22.39 -7.72
C ASP A 90 -2.56 -22.08 -6.47
N ASN A 91 -2.25 -20.99 -5.75
CA ASN A 91 -3.08 -20.57 -4.61
C ASN A 91 -4.50 -20.18 -5.04
N ASN A 92 -4.64 -19.47 -6.16
CA ASN A 92 -5.94 -19.03 -6.66
C ASN A 92 -6.79 -20.19 -7.19
N GLN A 93 -6.19 -21.23 -7.76
CA GLN A 93 -6.87 -22.49 -8.04
C GLN A 93 -7.36 -23.16 -6.75
N GLY A 94 -6.53 -23.19 -5.69
CA GLY A 94 -6.92 -23.64 -4.37
C GLY A 94 -8.12 -22.86 -3.79
N PHE A 95 -8.13 -21.53 -3.95
CA PHE A 95 -9.24 -20.68 -3.53
C PHE A 95 -10.54 -21.00 -4.29
N LEU A 96 -10.48 -21.16 -5.61
CA LEU A 96 -11.63 -21.58 -6.43
C LEU A 96 -12.16 -22.98 -6.06
N MET A 97 -11.30 -23.86 -5.59
CA MET A 97 -11.67 -25.19 -5.07
C MET A 97 -12.09 -25.20 -3.60
N GLY A 98 -12.04 -24.05 -2.90
CA GLY A 98 -12.39 -23.92 -1.48
C GLY A 98 -11.35 -24.49 -0.51
N SER A 99 -10.12 -24.80 -0.96
CA SER A 99 -9.01 -25.28 -0.11
C SER A 99 -8.07 -24.17 0.37
N LYS A 100 -8.31 -22.91 -0.06
CA LYS A 100 -7.65 -21.69 0.43
C LYS A 100 -8.71 -20.64 0.77
N HIS A 101 -8.41 -19.79 1.76
CA HIS A 101 -9.32 -18.76 2.26
C HIS A 101 -8.98 -17.32 1.80
N PHE A 102 -7.93 -17.18 1.00
CA PHE A 102 -7.48 -15.93 0.41
C PHE A 102 -6.98 -16.12 -1.02
N THR A 103 -6.98 -15.03 -1.78
CA THR A 103 -6.38 -14.93 -3.12
C THR A 103 -5.05 -14.20 -3.08
N MET A 104 -4.22 -14.49 -4.07
CA MET A 104 -2.97 -13.78 -4.34
C MET A 104 -3.06 -13.03 -5.68
N ALA A 105 -2.26 -11.97 -5.84
CA ALA A 105 -2.16 -11.20 -7.07
C ALA A 105 -0.73 -10.72 -7.31
N MET A 106 -0.36 -10.61 -8.58
CA MET A 106 0.92 -10.06 -8.99
C MET A 106 0.98 -8.57 -8.66
N ASN A 107 2.07 -8.11 -8.05
CA ASN A 107 2.28 -6.72 -7.64
C ASN A 107 3.69 -6.25 -8.04
N LYS A 108 4.08 -5.04 -7.62
CA LYS A 108 5.36 -4.40 -7.97
C LYS A 108 6.63 -5.13 -7.49
N TYR A 109 6.49 -6.13 -6.64
CA TYR A 109 7.58 -6.97 -6.14
C TYR A 109 7.64 -8.36 -6.82
N GLY A 110 6.95 -8.50 -7.97
CA GLY A 110 6.79 -9.76 -8.71
C GLY A 110 8.07 -10.49 -9.08
N ASP A 111 9.16 -9.77 -9.30
CA ASP A 111 10.48 -10.29 -9.73
C ASP A 111 11.52 -10.34 -8.61
N LEU A 112 11.09 -10.21 -7.35
CA LEU A 112 11.96 -10.40 -6.19
C LEU A 112 12.17 -11.88 -5.87
N THR A 113 13.42 -12.22 -5.60
CA THR A 113 13.80 -13.45 -4.91
C THR A 113 13.39 -13.39 -3.42
N ALA A 114 13.36 -14.55 -2.75
CA ALA A 114 13.10 -14.61 -1.31
C ALA A 114 14.13 -13.80 -0.48
N GLN A 115 15.38 -13.71 -0.93
CA GLN A 115 16.45 -12.95 -0.29
C GLN A 115 16.25 -11.44 -0.44
N GLU A 116 15.85 -10.98 -1.63
CA GLU A 116 15.51 -9.56 -1.85
C GLU A 116 14.24 -9.18 -1.09
N PHE A 117 13.25 -10.06 -1.03
CA PHE A 117 12.04 -9.87 -0.23
C PHE A 117 12.35 -9.69 1.27
N GLN A 118 13.31 -10.43 1.82
CA GLN A 118 13.74 -10.26 3.22
C GLN A 118 14.28 -8.86 3.52
N VAL A 119 14.84 -8.13 2.55
CA VAL A 119 15.30 -6.74 2.74
C VAL A 119 14.15 -5.78 3.06
N LEU A 120 12.92 -6.11 2.63
CA LEU A 120 11.72 -5.32 2.96
C LEU A 120 11.27 -5.52 4.43
N GLN A 121 11.77 -6.55 5.11
CA GLN A 121 11.32 -7.02 6.42
C GLN A 121 12.29 -6.56 7.50
N GLY A 122 12.18 -5.29 7.88
CA GLY A 122 13.11 -4.61 8.78
C GLY A 122 12.78 -4.67 10.27
N ALA A 123 11.90 -5.56 10.74
CA ALA A 123 11.62 -5.68 12.17
C ALA A 123 12.67 -6.58 12.85
N MET A 124 13.44 -6.02 13.77
CA MET A 124 14.42 -6.75 14.56
C MET A 124 13.88 -7.00 15.96
N ILE A 125 13.49 -8.24 16.28
CA ILE A 125 12.91 -8.58 17.59
C ILE A 125 13.91 -9.36 18.45
N ASP A 126 14.62 -8.65 19.34
CA ASP A 126 15.38 -9.26 20.44
C ASP A 126 14.88 -8.74 21.79
N ALA A 127 14.19 -9.61 22.53
CA ALA A 127 13.60 -9.28 23.82
C ALA A 127 14.61 -8.85 24.91
N GLN A 128 15.91 -9.14 24.77
CA GLN A 128 16.91 -8.78 25.78
C GLN A 128 17.34 -7.31 25.74
N LEU A 129 17.05 -6.58 24.66
CA LEU A 129 17.56 -5.21 24.47
C LEU A 129 16.66 -4.12 25.07
N ALA A 130 15.46 -4.45 25.60
CA ALA A 130 14.45 -3.45 25.96
C ALA A 130 14.81 -2.75 27.28
N LYS A 131 15.39 -1.55 27.15
CA LYS A 131 15.77 -0.71 28.31
C LYS A 131 14.56 -0.02 28.95
N ARG A 132 13.45 0.11 28.23
CA ARG A 132 12.23 0.81 28.62
C ARG A 132 10.98 0.03 28.15
N GLY A 133 9.82 0.48 28.64
CA GLY A 133 8.53 -0.16 28.42
C GLY A 133 8.22 -1.17 29.50
N LYS A 134 6.94 -1.23 29.90
CA LYS A 134 6.44 -2.23 30.85
C LYS A 134 5.33 -3.03 30.20
N THR A 135 5.29 -4.33 30.45
CA THR A 135 4.16 -5.17 30.04
C THR A 135 2.92 -4.81 30.87
N VAL A 136 1.80 -4.53 30.21
CA VAL A 136 0.51 -4.34 30.90
C VAL A 136 -0.09 -5.70 31.25
N ALA A 137 -0.67 -5.84 32.45
CA ALA A 137 -1.30 -7.11 32.84
C ALA A 137 -2.59 -7.36 32.05
N SER A 138 -2.77 -8.56 31.47
CA SER A 138 -3.96 -8.94 30.69
C SER A 138 -5.27 -8.63 31.41
N ARG A 139 -5.34 -8.90 32.72
CA ARG A 139 -6.53 -8.60 33.55
C ARG A 139 -6.94 -7.12 33.52
N LYS A 140 -5.98 -6.18 33.39
CA LYS A 140 -6.28 -4.75 33.29
C LYS A 140 -6.91 -4.41 31.93
N LEU A 141 -6.37 -4.98 30.85
CA LEU A 141 -6.93 -4.84 29.50
C LEU A 141 -8.34 -5.44 29.44
N ARG A 142 -8.50 -6.73 29.79
CA ARG A 142 -9.80 -7.43 29.89
C ARG A 142 -10.85 -6.65 30.66
N ASN A 143 -10.51 -6.13 31.84
CA ASN A 143 -11.45 -5.32 32.64
C ASN A 143 -11.84 -3.99 31.99
N SER A 144 -10.96 -3.41 31.18
CA SER A 144 -11.21 -2.16 30.45
C SER A 144 -12.02 -2.42 29.17
N ALA A 145 -11.87 -3.61 28.58
CA ALA A 145 -12.47 -4.05 27.34
C ALA A 145 -13.91 -4.61 27.49
N LYS A 146 -14.38 -4.93 28.71
CA LYS A 146 -15.73 -5.49 28.96
C LYS A 146 -16.90 -4.76 28.29
N LYS A 147 -16.77 -3.46 28.02
CA LYS A 147 -17.80 -2.63 27.35
C LYS A 147 -17.77 -2.69 25.82
N PHE A 148 -16.79 -3.40 25.26
CA PHE A 148 -16.57 -3.63 23.82
C PHE A 148 -16.69 -5.12 23.45
N ASP A 149 -17.18 -5.95 24.37
CA ASP A 149 -17.35 -7.39 24.14
C ASP A 149 -18.30 -7.64 22.96
N GLY A 150 -17.93 -8.56 22.07
CA GLY A 150 -18.63 -8.82 20.81
C GLY A 150 -18.61 -7.69 19.76
N MET A 151 -17.91 -6.57 19.97
CA MET A 151 -17.84 -5.48 18.99
C MET A 151 -16.79 -5.74 17.90
N VAL A 152 -17.15 -5.48 16.65
CA VAL A 152 -16.20 -5.33 15.52
C VAL A 152 -15.52 -3.96 15.63
N ILE A 153 -14.20 -3.91 15.49
CA ILE A 153 -13.40 -2.68 15.55
C ILE A 153 -12.72 -2.48 14.20
N ASP A 154 -12.97 -1.34 13.55
CA ASP A 154 -12.28 -0.89 12.35
C ASP A 154 -11.89 0.59 12.49
N TYR A 155 -10.63 0.85 12.85
CA TYR A 155 -10.16 2.21 13.08
C TYR A 155 -10.07 3.07 11.82
N ARG A 156 -10.15 2.49 10.62
CA ARG A 156 -10.25 3.24 9.35
C ARG A 156 -11.56 4.03 9.31
N GLN A 157 -12.65 3.37 9.68
CA GLN A 157 -14.00 3.96 9.70
C GLN A 157 -14.18 4.99 10.83
N MET A 158 -13.33 4.93 11.86
CA MET A 158 -13.37 5.83 13.02
C MET A 158 -12.46 7.07 12.88
N GLY A 159 -11.68 7.18 11.79
CA GLY A 159 -10.76 8.31 11.54
C GLY A 159 -9.41 8.27 12.25
N TYR A 160 -9.05 7.12 12.86
CA TYR A 160 -7.81 6.96 13.64
C TYR A 160 -6.59 6.59 12.78
N VAL A 161 -6.75 6.43 11.46
CA VAL A 161 -5.76 5.81 10.57
C VAL A 161 -5.54 6.70 9.35
N THR A 162 -4.28 7.07 9.12
CA THR A 162 -3.79 7.79 7.93
C THR A 162 -3.90 6.97 6.66
N GLU A 163 -3.64 7.61 5.51
CA GLU A 163 -3.41 6.95 4.22
C GLU A 163 -2.43 5.77 4.31
N VAL A 164 -2.60 4.76 3.45
CA VAL A 164 -1.56 3.72 3.31
C VAL A 164 -0.35 4.33 2.63
N LYS A 165 0.79 4.22 3.30
CA LYS A 165 2.09 4.68 2.82
C LYS A 165 2.88 3.52 2.21
N ASP A 166 4.01 3.86 1.59
CA ASP A 166 4.86 2.92 0.85
C ASP A 166 6.32 3.08 1.30
N GLN A 167 6.89 2.04 1.91
CA GLN A 167 8.28 2.01 2.35
C GLN A 167 9.26 1.80 1.18
N GLY A 168 8.78 1.41 0.00
CA GLY A 168 9.62 1.10 -1.16
C GLY A 168 10.45 -0.17 -0.94
N TYR A 169 11.75 -0.07 -1.25
CA TYR A 169 12.76 -1.13 -1.10
C TYR A 169 13.64 -0.96 0.16
N CYS A 170 13.12 -0.25 1.16
CA CYS A 170 13.79 0.04 2.43
C CYS A 170 13.17 -0.81 3.55
N GLY A 171 13.97 -1.46 4.38
CA GLY A 171 13.53 -2.20 5.59
C GLY A 171 13.14 -1.27 6.74
N SER A 172 12.19 -0.37 6.50
CA SER A 172 11.74 0.68 7.43
C SER A 172 10.34 0.47 7.99
N CYS A 173 9.72 -0.71 7.77
CA CYS A 173 8.41 -1.08 8.29
C CYS A 173 8.22 -0.79 9.79
N TRP A 174 9.30 -0.92 10.58
CA TRP A 174 9.35 -0.57 12.00
C TRP A 174 8.99 0.90 12.27
N ALA A 175 9.37 1.82 11.37
CA ALA A 175 9.04 3.23 11.46
C ALA A 175 7.55 3.47 11.15
N PHE A 176 7.03 2.89 10.06
CA PHE A 176 5.61 2.98 9.66
C PHE A 176 4.64 2.41 10.71
N SER A 177 5.01 1.29 11.33
CA SER A 177 4.23 0.70 12.43
C SER A 177 4.30 1.52 13.72
N THR A 178 5.42 2.24 13.94
CA THR A 178 5.59 3.16 15.08
C THR A 178 4.79 4.45 14.89
N THR A 179 4.94 5.13 13.75
CA THR A 179 4.20 6.36 13.43
C THR A 179 2.71 6.11 13.47
N GLY A 180 2.20 5.09 12.76
CA GLY A 180 0.77 4.80 12.68
C GLY A 180 0.07 4.56 14.02
N ALA A 181 0.76 4.02 15.02
CA ALA A 181 0.21 3.85 16.37
C ALA A 181 0.22 5.18 17.16
N ILE A 182 1.21 6.04 16.96
CA ILE A 182 1.26 7.39 17.54
C ILE A 182 0.17 8.27 16.91
N GLU A 183 0.02 8.23 15.58
CA GLU A 183 -1.05 8.90 14.81
C GLU A 183 -2.44 8.59 15.40
N GLY A 184 -2.73 7.30 15.61
CA GLY A 184 -3.98 6.86 16.22
C GLY A 184 -4.17 7.33 17.66
N GLN A 185 -3.10 7.41 18.47
CA GLN A 185 -3.20 8.00 19.82
C GLN A 185 -3.40 9.52 19.77
N ILE A 186 -2.79 10.23 18.82
CA ILE A 186 -2.98 11.69 18.67
C ILE A 186 -4.43 11.96 18.33
N PHE A 187 -4.97 11.28 17.31
CA PHE A 187 -6.38 11.41 16.94
C PHE A 187 -7.31 11.12 18.12
N LYS A 188 -7.05 10.06 18.89
CA LYS A 188 -7.83 9.74 20.11
C LYS A 188 -7.85 10.87 21.14
N LYS A 189 -6.74 11.60 21.28
CA LYS A 189 -6.53 12.63 22.30
C LYS A 189 -7.00 14.02 21.86
N THR A 190 -6.93 14.33 20.56
CA THR A 190 -7.14 15.69 20.01
C THR A 190 -8.28 15.79 19.01
N GLY A 191 -8.75 14.67 18.44
CA GLY A 191 -9.64 14.64 17.28
C GLY A 191 -8.97 15.04 15.95
N GLN A 192 -7.65 15.25 15.93
CA GLN A 192 -6.90 15.64 14.73
C GLN A 192 -5.98 14.51 14.29
N LEU A 193 -6.10 14.10 13.03
CA LEU A 193 -5.24 13.09 12.43
C LEU A 193 -4.09 13.82 11.72
N ILE A 194 -2.85 13.53 12.13
CA ILE A 194 -1.64 14.18 11.63
C ILE A 194 -0.71 13.08 11.13
N SER A 195 -0.44 13.03 9.83
CA SER A 195 0.50 12.05 9.25
C SER A 195 1.93 12.40 9.66
N LEU A 196 2.60 11.49 10.38
CA LEU A 196 3.93 11.67 10.97
C LEU A 196 5.04 11.25 10.01
N SER A 197 6.27 11.73 10.27
CA SER A 197 7.44 11.38 9.46
C SER A 197 8.08 10.07 9.89
N GLU A 198 8.00 9.06 9.02
CA GLU A 198 8.84 7.86 9.13
C GLU A 198 10.31 8.15 8.84
N GLN A 199 10.60 9.11 7.96
CA GLN A 199 11.97 9.46 7.59
C GLN A 199 12.75 10.02 8.78
N ASN A 200 12.12 10.86 9.59
CA ASN A 200 12.68 11.37 10.84
C ASN A 200 13.17 10.24 11.77
N LEU A 201 12.42 9.13 11.85
CA LEU A 201 12.86 7.93 12.55
C LEU A 201 14.03 7.25 11.82
N VAL A 202 13.87 6.91 10.54
CA VAL A 202 14.85 6.18 9.71
C VAL A 202 16.23 6.83 9.73
N ASP A 203 16.27 8.16 9.67
CA ASP A 203 17.49 8.95 9.58
C ASP A 203 18.17 9.17 10.94
N CYS A 204 17.40 9.69 11.89
CA CYS A 204 17.96 10.41 13.05
C CYS A 204 17.82 9.64 14.37
N SER A 205 17.18 8.47 14.40
CA SER A 205 17.07 7.62 15.60
C SER A 205 18.22 6.62 15.80
N LYS A 206 19.25 6.61 14.95
CA LYS A 206 20.31 5.58 14.95
C LYS A 206 21.03 5.38 16.30
N SER A 207 21.21 6.46 17.06
CA SER A 207 21.79 6.42 18.42
C SER A 207 20.97 5.65 19.45
N TYR A 208 19.72 5.31 19.13
CA TYR A 208 18.82 4.49 19.94
C TYR A 208 18.89 3.00 19.58
N GLY A 209 19.73 2.59 18.62
CA GLY A 209 19.78 1.22 18.12
C GLY A 209 18.75 0.95 17.03
N THR A 210 18.59 1.90 16.12
CA THR A 210 17.86 1.72 14.85
C THR A 210 18.87 1.80 13.71
N TYR A 211 18.62 1.10 12.60
CA TYR A 211 19.57 0.99 11.48
C TYR A 211 18.96 1.45 10.15
N GLY A 212 17.96 2.34 10.21
CA GLY A 212 17.30 2.89 9.03
C GLY A 212 16.65 1.80 8.18
N CYS A 213 17.02 1.73 6.90
CA CYS A 213 16.57 0.68 5.98
C CYS A 213 17.13 -0.72 6.27
N SER A 214 18.15 -0.86 7.14
CA SER A 214 18.63 -2.16 7.60
C SER A 214 17.79 -2.71 8.76
N GLY A 215 16.73 -2.02 9.17
CA GLY A 215 15.81 -2.48 10.20
C GLY A 215 16.02 -1.84 11.58
N ALA A 216 15.07 -2.08 12.46
CA ALA A 216 15.15 -1.70 13.87
C ALA A 216 14.11 -2.44 14.71
N TRP A 217 14.19 -2.19 16.01
CA TRP A 217 13.14 -2.57 16.94
C TRP A 217 12.23 -1.38 17.25
N MET A 218 10.91 -1.59 17.21
CA MET A 218 9.94 -0.50 17.40
C MET A 218 10.00 0.12 18.82
N ALA A 219 10.45 -0.63 19.83
CA ALA A 219 10.73 -0.06 21.16
C ALA A 219 11.83 1.01 21.12
N ASN A 220 12.89 0.82 20.33
CA ASN A 220 13.98 1.80 20.16
C ASN A 220 13.49 3.06 19.42
N ALA A 221 12.59 2.87 18.44
CA ALA A 221 11.91 3.98 17.78
C ALA A 221 11.07 4.78 18.78
N TYR A 222 10.29 4.12 19.64
CA TYR A 222 9.56 4.80 20.71
C TYR A 222 10.48 5.51 21.72
N ASP A 223 11.61 4.93 22.12
CA ASP A 223 12.59 5.60 23.00
C ASP A 223 13.10 6.91 22.38
N TYR A 224 13.33 6.95 21.06
CA TYR A 224 13.64 8.18 20.35
C TYR A 224 12.50 9.20 20.44
N VAL A 225 11.25 8.80 20.19
CA VAL A 225 10.09 9.73 20.24
C VAL A 225 9.85 10.27 21.65
N VAL A 226 10.13 9.51 22.71
CA VAL A 226 10.01 10.06 24.08
C VAL A 226 10.99 11.20 24.32
N ASN A 227 12.24 11.04 23.86
CA ASN A 227 13.30 11.98 24.18
C ASN A 227 13.38 13.18 23.22
N ASN A 228 12.91 13.03 21.98
CA ASN A 228 13.04 14.05 20.93
C ASN A 228 11.69 14.57 20.44
N GLY A 229 10.71 13.68 20.25
CA GLY A 229 9.50 13.93 19.46
C GLY A 229 9.62 13.46 18.01
N LEU A 230 8.60 13.77 17.20
CA LEU A 230 8.57 13.54 15.75
C LEU A 230 7.95 14.71 15.00
N GLU A 231 8.50 14.96 13.82
CA GLU A 231 7.94 15.83 12.79
C GLU A 231 6.77 15.20 12.02
N SER A 232 6.06 16.04 11.27
CA SER A 232 5.04 15.60 10.30
C SER A 232 5.67 15.12 9.00
N THR A 233 4.97 14.29 8.22
CA THR A 233 5.41 13.93 6.86
C THR A 233 5.49 15.14 5.90
N ILE A 234 4.80 16.24 6.23
CA ILE A 234 4.80 17.48 5.44
C ILE A 234 6.10 18.27 5.62
N THR A 235 6.60 18.38 6.86
CA THR A 235 7.88 19.05 7.16
C THR A 235 9.07 18.13 6.90
N TYR A 236 8.87 16.82 7.01
CA TYR A 236 9.91 15.82 6.81
C TYR A 236 9.42 14.63 5.95
N PRO A 237 9.42 14.76 4.61
CA PRO A 237 8.95 13.71 3.69
C PRO A 237 9.84 12.45 3.64
N TYR A 238 9.25 11.34 3.18
CA TYR A 238 9.87 10.01 3.04
C TYR A 238 10.83 9.85 1.84
N THR A 239 11.73 10.82 1.68
CA THR A 239 12.90 10.82 0.78
C THR A 239 14.06 11.70 1.29
N SER A 240 13.87 12.38 2.43
CA SER A 240 14.78 13.38 2.98
C SER A 240 16.03 12.78 3.65
N PRO A 241 17.15 13.53 3.73
CA PRO A 241 18.30 13.21 4.60
C PRO A 241 18.11 13.71 6.05
N CYS A 242 18.95 13.29 7.01
CA CYS A 242 18.83 13.73 8.42
C CYS A 242 18.98 15.25 8.60
N TYR A 243 17.86 15.95 8.79
CA TYR A 243 17.82 17.40 9.08
C TYR A 243 16.90 17.80 10.25
N TYR A 244 16.44 16.82 11.04
CA TYR A 244 15.44 16.97 12.12
C TYR A 244 15.49 18.31 12.89
N ASP A 245 14.38 19.03 12.89
CA ASP A 245 14.20 20.27 13.66
C ASP A 245 13.21 20.06 14.81
N SER A 246 13.71 20.08 16.05
CA SER A 246 12.88 19.94 17.25
C SER A 246 11.80 21.01 17.41
N ARG A 247 11.90 22.14 16.70
CA ARG A 247 10.87 23.20 16.68
C ARG A 247 9.68 22.85 15.78
N LEU A 248 9.83 21.87 14.89
CA LEU A 248 8.80 21.36 13.98
C LEU A 248 8.18 20.04 14.48
N ALA A 249 8.60 19.54 15.65
CA ALA A 249 8.01 18.36 16.26
C ALA A 249 6.52 18.58 16.59
N VAL A 250 5.66 17.73 16.02
CA VAL A 250 4.20 17.75 16.21
C VAL A 250 3.70 16.63 17.13
N ALA A 251 4.56 15.66 17.44
CA ALA A 251 4.22 14.48 18.23
C ALA A 251 5.28 14.19 19.30
N HIS A 252 4.83 13.91 20.53
CA HIS A 252 5.67 13.40 21.61
C HIS A 252 4.90 12.33 22.37
N ILE A 253 5.58 11.25 22.76
CA ILE A 253 5.03 10.23 23.67
C ILE A 253 5.73 10.33 25.04
N LYS A 254 5.02 10.02 26.11
CA LYS A 254 5.58 9.97 27.47
C LYS A 254 6.22 8.63 27.78
N ASP A 255 5.68 7.55 27.22
CA ASP A 255 6.07 6.17 27.50
C ASP A 255 5.39 5.21 26.49
N TYR A 256 5.65 3.91 26.59
CA TYR A 256 4.93 2.87 25.84
C TYR A 256 4.71 1.61 26.69
N ARG A 257 3.80 0.73 26.27
CA ARG A 257 3.50 -0.52 26.97
C ARG A 257 3.53 -1.69 26.01
N PHE A 258 4.15 -2.79 26.46
CA PHE A 258 4.03 -4.08 25.79
C PHE A 258 2.71 -4.76 26.19
N ILE A 259 2.10 -5.44 25.23
CA ILE A 259 1.00 -6.37 25.46
C ILE A 259 1.63 -7.75 25.79
N PRO A 260 1.03 -8.57 26.66
CA PRO A 260 1.56 -9.89 27.00
C PRO A 260 1.77 -10.79 25.77
N LYS A 261 2.99 -11.31 25.61
CA LYS A 261 3.40 -12.18 24.48
C LYS A 261 2.44 -13.36 24.33
N GLY A 262 1.82 -13.46 23.14
CA GLY A 262 0.94 -14.54 22.72
C GLY A 262 -0.51 -14.47 23.23
N ASP A 263 -0.88 -13.48 24.05
CA ASP A 263 -2.25 -13.33 24.56
C ASP A 263 -3.10 -12.55 23.55
N GLU A 264 -3.61 -13.24 22.52
CA GLU A 264 -4.48 -12.64 21.49
C GLU A 264 -5.72 -11.95 22.07
N GLN A 265 -6.27 -12.44 23.19
CA GLN A 265 -7.38 -11.75 23.86
C GLN A 265 -6.92 -10.41 24.43
N ALA A 266 -5.76 -10.36 25.10
CA ALA A 266 -5.19 -9.09 25.56
C ALA A 266 -4.85 -8.15 24.38
N LEU A 267 -4.47 -8.68 23.22
CA LEU A 267 -4.30 -7.88 22.00
C LEU A 267 -5.63 -7.29 21.52
N ALA A 268 -6.71 -8.08 21.48
CA ALA A 268 -8.05 -7.61 21.10
C ALA A 268 -8.56 -6.54 22.08
N ASP A 269 -8.42 -6.80 23.38
CA ASP A 269 -8.75 -5.86 24.45
C ASP A 269 -7.97 -4.53 24.31
N ALA A 270 -6.69 -4.60 23.94
CA ALA A 270 -5.86 -3.44 23.71
C ALA A 270 -6.30 -2.68 22.45
N VAL A 271 -6.56 -3.36 21.32
CA VAL A 271 -7.14 -2.72 20.13
C VAL A 271 -8.43 -2.00 20.49
N ALA A 272 -9.40 -2.68 21.13
CA ALA A 272 -10.69 -2.10 21.48
C ALA A 272 -10.63 -0.89 22.44
N THR A 273 -9.66 -0.88 23.38
CA THR A 273 -9.60 0.14 24.45
C THR A 273 -8.55 1.22 24.22
N ILE A 274 -7.49 0.94 23.47
CA ILE A 274 -6.33 1.81 23.28
C ILE A 274 -6.37 2.49 21.92
N GLY A 275 -6.58 1.78 20.82
CA GLY A 275 -6.43 2.32 19.46
C GLY A 275 -5.66 1.36 18.55
N PRO A 276 -5.15 1.84 17.41
CA PRO A 276 -4.18 1.11 16.60
C PRO A 276 -2.93 0.70 17.41
N ILE A 277 -2.40 -0.50 17.14
CA ILE A 277 -1.31 -1.13 17.91
C ILE A 277 -0.14 -1.49 16.97
N THR A 278 1.09 -1.19 17.37
CA THR A 278 2.30 -1.68 16.69
C THR A 278 2.45 -3.18 16.97
N VAL A 279 2.53 -3.99 15.93
CA VAL A 279 2.74 -5.45 16.03
C VAL A 279 3.85 -5.90 15.09
N ALA A 280 4.52 -7.01 15.42
CA ALA A 280 5.40 -7.72 14.49
C ALA A 280 4.84 -9.09 14.15
N ILE A 281 5.08 -9.53 12.92
CA ILE A 281 4.64 -10.80 12.37
C ILE A 281 5.78 -11.49 11.60
N ASP A 282 5.67 -12.80 11.43
CA ASP A 282 6.35 -13.50 10.33
C ASP A 282 5.65 -13.13 9.01
N ALA A 283 6.39 -12.46 8.12
CA ALA A 283 5.97 -12.16 6.76
C ALA A 283 6.92 -12.78 5.72
N SER A 284 7.71 -13.80 6.09
CA SER A 284 8.77 -14.36 5.24
C SER A 284 8.26 -15.20 4.05
N HIS A 285 6.95 -15.45 3.97
CA HIS A 285 6.32 -16.32 2.98
C HIS A 285 5.87 -15.54 1.73
N SER A 286 6.02 -16.14 0.54
CA SER A 286 5.57 -15.55 -0.74
C SER A 286 4.05 -15.35 -0.78
N SER A 287 3.29 -16.18 -0.06
CA SER A 287 1.85 -16.03 0.18
C SER A 287 1.50 -14.69 0.84
N PHE A 288 2.36 -14.17 1.72
CA PHE A 288 2.22 -12.82 2.29
C PHE A 288 2.60 -11.73 1.26
N LEU A 289 3.72 -11.89 0.55
CA LEU A 289 4.18 -10.93 -0.45
C LEU A 289 3.11 -10.64 -1.51
N PHE A 290 2.42 -11.67 -1.98
CA PHE A 290 1.42 -11.57 -3.04
C PHE A 290 -0.03 -11.60 -2.56
N TYR A 291 -0.30 -11.47 -1.26
CA TYR A 291 -1.68 -11.40 -0.76
C TYR A 291 -2.50 -10.31 -1.46
N SER A 292 -3.73 -10.66 -1.85
CA SER A 292 -4.66 -9.78 -2.57
C SER A 292 -5.94 -9.53 -1.76
N SER A 293 -6.67 -10.58 -1.39
CA SER A 293 -7.92 -10.44 -0.62
C SER A 293 -8.35 -11.73 0.07
N GLY A 294 -9.25 -11.62 1.05
CA GLY A 294 -9.75 -12.74 1.85
C GLY A 294 -9.07 -12.86 3.20
N ILE A 295 -9.34 -13.93 3.94
CA ILE A 295 -8.74 -14.15 5.27
C ILE A 295 -7.46 -14.96 5.07
N TYR A 296 -6.32 -14.30 5.27
CA TYR A 296 -5.00 -14.87 5.15
C TYR A 296 -4.72 -15.86 6.30
N GLU A 297 -4.26 -17.05 5.91
CA GLU A 297 -3.79 -18.11 6.79
C GLU A 297 -2.60 -18.79 6.12
N GLU A 298 -1.47 -18.89 6.84
CA GLU A 298 -0.27 -19.56 6.38
C GLU A 298 0.18 -20.54 7.47
N SER A 299 0.14 -21.84 7.18
CA SER A 299 0.45 -22.88 8.16
C SER A 299 1.95 -22.95 8.49
N ASN A 300 2.81 -22.40 7.62
CA ASN A 300 4.26 -22.37 7.81
C ASN A 300 4.76 -21.12 8.57
N CYS A 301 3.86 -20.21 8.95
CA CYS A 301 4.19 -19.04 9.75
C CYS A 301 4.82 -19.42 11.10
N ASN A 302 6.01 -18.90 11.38
CA ASN A 302 6.74 -19.16 12.61
C ASN A 302 6.52 -18.02 13.63
N PRO A 303 5.74 -18.22 14.71
CA PRO A 303 5.41 -17.16 15.67
C PRO A 303 6.59 -16.69 16.53
N ASN A 304 7.81 -17.21 16.31
CA ASN A 304 9.05 -16.75 16.91
C ASN A 304 10.04 -16.11 15.91
N ASN A 305 9.78 -16.17 14.59
CA ASN A 305 10.60 -15.52 13.56
C ASN A 305 9.88 -14.29 13.02
N LEU A 306 9.74 -13.27 13.87
CA LEU A 306 9.05 -12.04 13.53
C LEU A 306 10.00 -11.11 12.76
N SER A 307 9.67 -10.83 11.51
CA SER A 307 10.53 -10.14 10.54
C SER A 307 9.94 -8.82 10.05
N HIS A 308 8.62 -8.66 10.09
CA HIS A 308 7.93 -7.49 9.55
C HIS A 308 7.07 -6.80 10.60
N ALA A 309 7.06 -5.46 10.58
CA ALA A 309 6.32 -4.64 11.52
C ALA A 309 5.15 -3.96 10.80
N VAL A 310 3.94 -4.18 11.31
CA VAL A 310 2.69 -3.69 10.71
C VAL A 310 1.83 -3.01 11.77
N LEU A 311 0.81 -2.27 11.36
CA LEU A 311 -0.10 -1.61 12.30
C LEU A 311 -1.41 -2.40 12.37
N LEU A 312 -1.74 -2.92 13.56
CA LEU A 312 -3.02 -3.56 13.80
C LEU A 312 -4.08 -2.48 14.05
N VAL A 313 -5.04 -2.36 13.14
CA VAL A 313 -6.06 -1.28 13.12
C VAL A 313 -7.48 -1.79 13.40
N GLY A 314 -7.65 -3.07 13.74
CA GLY A 314 -8.97 -3.61 14.02
C GLY A 314 -9.03 -5.12 14.11
N TYR A 315 -10.25 -5.62 14.26
CA TYR A 315 -10.60 -7.03 14.18
C TYR A 315 -12.10 -7.17 13.90
N GLY A 316 -12.49 -8.29 13.29
CA GLY A 316 -13.87 -8.59 12.97
C GLY A 316 -14.11 -10.10 12.83
N SER A 317 -15.20 -10.44 12.15
CA SER A 317 -15.59 -11.79 11.77
C SER A 317 -16.30 -11.74 10.42
N GLU A 318 -16.02 -12.68 9.52
CA GLU A 318 -16.70 -12.84 8.23
C GLU A 318 -16.93 -14.33 7.97
N GLY A 319 -18.16 -14.72 7.59
CA GLY A 319 -18.50 -16.13 7.35
C GLY A 319 -18.38 -17.04 8.60
N GLY A 320 -18.29 -16.46 9.80
CA GLY A 320 -17.98 -17.19 11.04
C GLY A 320 -16.49 -17.36 11.31
N GLN A 321 -15.61 -16.86 10.43
CA GLN A 321 -14.17 -16.82 10.62
C GLN A 321 -13.74 -15.44 11.15
N ASP A 322 -13.18 -15.47 12.35
CA ASP A 322 -12.62 -14.31 13.02
C ASP A 322 -11.29 -13.88 12.38
N TYR A 323 -11.07 -12.56 12.27
CA TYR A 323 -9.86 -11.97 11.68
C TYR A 323 -9.35 -10.74 12.45
N TRP A 324 -8.05 -10.48 12.30
CA TRP A 324 -7.33 -9.23 12.58
C TRP A 324 -7.30 -8.36 11.32
N LEU A 325 -7.46 -7.04 11.48
CA LEU A 325 -7.34 -6.07 10.39
C LEU A 325 -6.01 -5.32 10.50
N ILE A 326 -5.12 -5.59 9.55
CA ILE A 326 -3.74 -5.09 9.52
C ILE A 326 -3.60 -4.03 8.43
N LYS A 327 -2.94 -2.91 8.75
CA LYS A 327 -2.41 -1.93 7.78
C LYS A 327 -0.95 -2.24 7.51
N ASN A 328 -0.61 -2.44 6.23
CA ASN A 328 0.77 -2.66 5.77
C ASN A 328 1.39 -1.34 5.27
N SER A 329 2.68 -1.36 4.95
CA SER A 329 3.49 -0.22 4.49
C SER A 329 4.06 -0.42 3.09
N TRP A 330 3.37 -1.17 2.22
CA TRP A 330 3.81 -1.53 0.86
C TRP A 330 3.02 -0.83 -0.25
N GLY A 331 2.35 0.27 0.10
CA GLY A 331 1.47 1.02 -0.79
C GLY A 331 0.06 0.42 -0.92
N PRO A 332 -0.90 1.20 -1.46
CA PRO A 332 -2.31 0.80 -1.53
C PRO A 332 -2.60 -0.27 -2.61
N SER A 333 -1.65 -0.61 -3.47
CA SER A 333 -1.79 -1.65 -4.51
C SER A 333 -1.50 -3.07 -4.00
N TRP A 334 -1.00 -3.22 -2.78
CA TRP A 334 -0.84 -4.52 -2.12
C TRP A 334 -2.07 -4.85 -1.27
N GLY A 335 -2.55 -6.09 -1.30
CA GLY A 335 -3.69 -6.53 -0.50
C GLY A 335 -4.98 -5.74 -0.72
N GLU A 336 -5.79 -5.65 0.33
CA GLU A 336 -7.12 -5.03 0.33
C GLU A 336 -7.01 -3.50 0.46
N GLY A 337 -6.41 -2.85 -0.54
CA GLY A 337 -6.14 -1.41 -0.55
C GLY A 337 -5.01 -1.00 0.40
N GLY A 338 -4.00 -1.85 0.57
CA GLY A 338 -2.91 -1.70 1.53
C GLY A 338 -3.15 -2.37 2.89
N TYR A 339 -4.25 -3.10 3.03
CA TYR A 339 -4.65 -3.80 4.24
C TYR A 339 -4.66 -5.32 4.03
N MET A 340 -4.64 -6.07 5.13
CA MET A 340 -4.81 -7.52 5.15
C MET A 340 -5.75 -7.91 6.28
N ARG A 341 -6.59 -8.91 6.01
CA ARG A 341 -7.31 -9.66 7.05
C ARG A 341 -6.53 -10.93 7.37
N LEU A 342 -5.83 -10.95 8.50
CA LEU A 342 -5.13 -12.15 9.01
C LEU A 342 -6.12 -12.94 9.88
N ILE A 343 -6.11 -14.27 9.80
CA ILE A 343 -6.94 -15.12 10.67
C ILE A 343 -6.72 -14.80 12.17
N ARG A 344 -7.78 -14.86 12.99
CA ARG A 344 -7.74 -14.67 14.45
C ARG A 344 -8.42 -15.84 15.13
N ASP A 345 -7.67 -16.87 15.45
CA ASP A 345 -8.17 -18.17 15.91
C ASP A 345 -7.76 -18.54 17.35
N GLY A 346 -7.04 -17.65 18.04
CA GLY A 346 -6.53 -17.89 19.40
C GLY A 346 -5.22 -18.68 19.45
N LYS A 347 -4.62 -19.02 18.30
CA LYS A 347 -3.36 -19.77 18.19
C LYS A 347 -2.13 -18.89 17.86
N ASN A 348 -2.29 -17.57 17.88
CA ASN A 348 -1.25 -16.58 17.58
C ASN A 348 -0.65 -16.74 16.16
N PRO A 349 -1.49 -16.73 15.10
CA PRO A 349 -1.07 -16.94 13.72
C PRO A 349 -0.06 -15.87 13.28
N CYS A 350 1.00 -16.32 12.59
CA CYS A 350 2.15 -15.50 12.21
C CYS A 350 2.79 -14.70 13.36
N GLY A 351 2.52 -15.07 14.62
CA GLY A 351 3.05 -14.37 15.79
C GLY A 351 2.48 -12.98 16.02
N ILE A 352 1.29 -12.67 15.52
CA ILE A 352 0.63 -11.35 15.64
C ILE A 352 0.58 -10.76 17.06
N ALA A 353 0.47 -11.61 18.09
CA ALA A 353 0.52 -11.26 19.50
C ALA A 353 1.88 -11.56 20.16
N SER A 354 2.86 -12.12 19.44
CA SER A 354 4.18 -12.44 19.99
C SER A 354 5.00 -11.21 20.36
N TYR A 355 4.85 -10.11 19.62
CA TYR A 355 5.45 -8.82 19.93
C TYR A 355 4.49 -7.70 19.53
N ALA A 356 3.83 -7.11 20.53
CA ALA A 356 2.85 -6.04 20.35
C ALA A 356 3.01 -4.96 21.43
N LEU A 357 2.91 -3.69 21.04
CA LEU A 357 3.09 -2.54 21.92
C LEU A 357 2.37 -1.29 21.42
N TYR A 358 2.15 -0.34 22.33
CA TYR A 358 1.46 0.92 22.02
C TYR A 358 2.04 2.12 22.79
N PRO A 359 1.97 3.34 22.22
CA PRO A 359 2.45 4.55 22.85
C PRO A 359 1.46 5.14 23.86
N ILE A 360 1.97 6.00 24.74
CA ILE A 360 1.21 6.79 25.73
C ILE A 360 1.55 8.28 25.54
N LEU A 361 0.54 9.13 25.32
CA LEU A 361 0.67 10.59 25.17
C LEU A 361 0.48 11.39 26.47
#